data_AF-A0A066WN66-F1
#
_entry.id   AF-A0A066WN66-F1
#
_cell.length_a   1.000
_cell.length_b   1.000
_cell.length_c   1.000
_cell.angle_alpha   90.00
_cell.angle_beta   90.00
_cell.angle_gamma   90.00
#
_symmetry.space_group_name_H-M   'P 1'
#
loop_
_entity.id
_entity.type
_entity.pdbx_description
1 polymer ?
#
loop_
_entity_poly.entity_id
_entity_poly.type
_entity_poly.pdbx_seq_one_letter_code
_entity_poly.pdbx_strand_id
1 'polypeptide(L)'
;MKSIREIFRNNPSLLDEPEVQQLIDYCEELQDEVVEFKFQKTDNKELAMLDMLKEVIKGCNAIEKEQMEHERYGYPAPDYLETISNLKSYIYSRCRDEKIYL
;
A
#
# COMPACT_ATOMS: atom_id res chain seq x y z
N MET A 1 -10.49 -4.82 -20.23
CA MET A 1 -11.62 -4.03 -20.76
C MET A 1 -11.86 -4.47 -22.19
N LYS A 2 -13.11 -4.42 -22.68
CA LYS A 2 -13.38 -4.67 -24.10
C LYS A 2 -12.80 -3.51 -24.91
N SER A 3 -12.23 -3.78 -26.08
CA SER A 3 -11.73 -2.68 -26.93
C SER A 3 -12.89 -1.88 -27.53
N ILE A 4 -12.66 -0.61 -27.87
CA ILE A 4 -13.66 0.25 -28.54
C ILE A 4 -14.25 -0.46 -29.78
N ARG A 5 -13.39 -1.17 -30.55
CA ARG A 5 -13.81 -1.96 -31.73
C ARG A 5 -14.68 -3.17 -31.39
N GLU A 6 -14.56 -3.71 -30.18
CA GLU A 6 -15.43 -4.79 -29.70
C GLU A 6 -16.78 -4.28 -29.21
N ILE A 7 -16.82 -3.05 -28.69
CA ILE A 7 -18.05 -2.39 -28.21
C ILE A 7 -18.94 -2.02 -29.40
N PHE A 8 -18.35 -1.44 -30.46
CA PHE A 8 -19.08 -0.99 -31.64
C PHE A 8 -19.11 -1.99 -32.81
N ARG A 9 -18.74 -3.26 -32.57
CA ARG A 9 -18.67 -4.31 -33.61
C ARG A 9 -19.96 -4.47 -34.41
N ASN A 10 -21.11 -4.30 -33.77
CA ASN A 10 -22.43 -4.46 -34.41
C ASN A 10 -22.93 -3.20 -35.11
N ASN A 11 -22.32 -2.03 -34.84
CA ASN A 11 -22.70 -0.77 -35.47
C ASN A 11 -21.50 0.19 -35.55
N PRO A 12 -20.58 -0.02 -36.51
CA PRO A 12 -19.33 0.73 -36.59
C PRO A 12 -19.50 2.21 -36.91
N SER A 13 -20.60 2.60 -37.58
CA SER A 13 -20.85 3.99 -37.98
C SER A 13 -21.04 4.93 -36.79
N LEU A 14 -21.36 4.39 -35.61
CA LEU A 14 -21.45 5.19 -34.39
C LEU A 14 -20.08 5.76 -33.97
N LEU A 15 -18.97 5.19 -34.44
CA LEU A 15 -17.63 5.74 -34.17
C LEU A 15 -17.38 7.05 -34.92
N ASP A 16 -18.13 7.32 -35.98
CA ASP A 16 -18.02 8.55 -36.76
C ASP A 16 -18.85 9.70 -36.16
N GLU A 17 -19.70 9.40 -35.17
CA GLU A 17 -20.52 10.40 -34.48
C GLU A 17 -19.65 11.25 -33.54
N PRO A 18 -19.73 12.58 -33.63
CA PRO A 18 -18.85 13.47 -32.88
C PRO A 18 -19.00 13.33 -31.36
N GLU A 19 -20.20 13.05 -30.86
CA GLU A 19 -20.45 12.81 -29.44
C GLU A 19 -19.83 11.50 -28.96
N VAL A 20 -19.78 10.48 -29.82
CA VAL A 20 -19.13 9.20 -29.49
C VAL A 20 -17.61 9.37 -29.48
N GLN A 21 -17.07 10.16 -30.40
CA GLN A 21 -15.65 10.49 -30.39
C GLN A 21 -15.24 11.26 -29.13
N GLN A 22 -16.03 12.26 -28.72
CA GLN A 22 -15.81 12.97 -27.45
C GLN A 22 -15.87 12.05 -26.23
N LEU A 23 -16.80 11.08 -26.22
CA LEU A 23 -16.90 10.12 -25.14
C LEU A 23 -15.69 9.18 -25.10
N ILE A 24 -15.18 8.76 -26.26
CA ILE A 24 -13.96 7.95 -26.37
C ILE A 24 -12.78 8.72 -25.79
N ASP A 25 -12.57 9.95 -26.25
CA ASP A 25 -11.45 10.80 -25.81
C ASP A 25 -11.51 11.01 -24.28
N TYR A 26 -12.69 11.32 -23.73
CA TYR A 26 -12.89 11.45 -22.29
C TYR A 26 -12.60 10.15 -21.52
N CYS A 27 -12.99 9.00 -22.07
CA CYS A 27 -12.72 7.71 -21.43
C CYS A 27 -11.22 7.35 -21.44
N GLU A 28 -10.50 7.72 -22.50
CA GLU A 28 -9.06 7.51 -22.62
C GLU A 28 -8.30 8.39 -21.60
N GLU A 29 -8.64 9.68 -21.51
CA GLU A 29 -8.08 10.59 -20.50
C GLU A 29 -8.30 10.07 -19.07
N LEU A 30 -9.53 9.66 -18.75
CA LEU A 30 -9.85 9.05 -17.46
C LEU A 30 -9.07 7.76 -17.19
N GLN A 31 -8.83 6.95 -18.22
CA GLN A 31 -8.10 5.70 -18.07
C GLN A 31 -6.63 5.97 -17.73
N ASP A 32 -6.01 6.95 -18.38
CA ASP A 32 -4.63 7.38 -18.09
C ASP A 32 -4.51 7.95 -16.68
N GLU A 33 -5.41 8.85 -16.27
CA GLU A 33 -5.45 9.37 -14.89
C GLU A 33 -5.60 8.25 -13.85
N VAL A 34 -6.44 7.25 -14.12
CA VAL A 34 -6.63 6.09 -13.24
C VAL A 34 -5.37 5.23 -13.14
N VAL A 35 -4.62 5.07 -14.24
CA VAL A 35 -3.35 4.32 -14.24
C VAL A 35 -2.30 5.07 -13.44
N GLU A 36 -2.12 6.37 -13.67
CA GLU A 36 -1.19 7.20 -12.90
C GLU A 36 -1.55 7.21 -11.41
N PHE A 37 -2.83 7.38 -11.08
CA PHE A 37 -3.31 7.35 -9.70
C PHE A 37 -3.04 6.00 -9.02
N LYS A 38 -3.25 4.88 -9.73
CA LYS A 38 -2.93 3.54 -9.22
C LYS A 38 -1.42 3.36 -9.02
N PHE A 39 -0.59 3.87 -9.92
CA PHE A 39 0.86 3.80 -9.81
C PHE A 39 1.36 4.58 -8.59
N GLN A 40 0.98 5.85 -8.45
CA GLN A 40 1.31 6.68 -7.28
C GLN A 40 0.85 6.05 -5.97
N LYS A 41 -0.34 5.45 -5.95
CA LYS A 41 -0.87 4.76 -4.77
C LYS A 41 -0.11 3.47 -4.43
N THR A 42 0.41 2.77 -5.43
CA THR A 42 1.17 1.53 -5.23
C THR A 42 2.56 1.85 -4.67
N ASP A 43 3.24 2.85 -5.23
CA ASP A 43 4.53 3.33 -4.73
C ASP A 43 4.44 3.81 -3.27
N ASN A 44 3.37 4.54 -2.93
CA ASN A 44 3.16 5.02 -1.57
C ASN A 44 3.01 3.86 -0.56
N LYS A 45 2.30 2.80 -0.93
CA LYS A 45 2.13 1.63 -0.06
C LYS A 45 3.42 0.85 0.14
N GLU A 46 4.23 0.68 -0.89
CA GLU A 46 5.52 0.00 -0.78
C GLU A 46 6.47 0.76 0.15
N LEU A 47 6.55 2.08 0.00
CA LEU A 47 7.33 2.94 0.88
C LEU A 47 6.84 2.87 2.34
N ALA A 48 5.52 2.93 2.54
CA ALA A 48 4.93 2.81 3.87
C ALA A 48 5.22 1.46 4.54
N MET A 49 5.20 0.37 3.76
CA MET A 49 5.58 -0.97 4.24
C MET A 49 7.06 -1.05 4.59
N LEU A 50 7.95 -0.51 3.75
CA LEU A 50 9.38 -0.45 4.01
C LEU A 50 9.70 0.29 5.31
N ASP A 51 9.05 1.43 5.53
CA ASP A 51 9.25 2.21 6.76
C ASP A 51 8.70 1.49 7.99
N MET A 52 7.53 0.86 7.88
CA MET A 52 6.99 0.01 8.96
C MET A 52 7.98 -1.11 9.32
N LEU A 53 8.52 -1.84 8.33
CA LEU A 53 9.49 -2.91 8.57
C LEU A 53 10.78 -2.42 9.24
N LYS A 54 11.29 -1.25 8.82
CA LYS A 54 12.47 -0.64 9.46
C LYS A 54 12.21 -0.34 10.94
N GLU A 55 11.03 0.20 11.28
CA GLU A 55 10.67 0.48 12.68
C GLU A 55 10.50 -0.79 13.50
N VAL A 56 9.90 -1.84 12.93
CA VAL A 56 9.83 -3.17 13.58
C VAL A 56 11.23 -3.70 13.90
N ILE A 57 12.15 -3.66 12.92
CA ILE A 57 13.53 -4.13 13.12
C ILE A 57 14.24 -3.30 14.20
N LYS A 58 14.07 -1.98 14.23
CA LYS A 58 14.63 -1.13 15.30
C LYS A 58 14.11 -1.54 16.68
N GLY A 59 12.81 -1.81 16.80
CA GLY A 59 12.20 -2.30 18.04
C GLY A 59 12.79 -3.64 18.49
N CYS A 60 12.95 -4.60 17.58
CA CYS A 60 13.59 -5.88 17.87
C CYS A 60 15.03 -5.69 18.36
N ASN A 61 15.84 -4.87 17.68
CA ASN A 61 17.23 -4.61 18.06
C ASN A 61 17.33 -3.94 19.45
N ALA A 62 16.37 -3.08 19.81
CA ALA A 62 16.32 -2.46 21.14
C ALA A 62 16.09 -3.51 22.23
N ILE A 63 15.17 -4.44 22.02
CA ILE A 63 14.88 -5.53 22.96
C ILE A 63 16.05 -6.50 23.08
N GLU A 64 16.69 -6.86 21.96
CA GLU A 64 17.91 -7.67 22.00
C GLU A 64 19.01 -7.00 22.82
N LYS A 65 19.13 -5.66 22.71
CA LYS A 65 20.09 -4.90 23.51
C LYS A 65 19.75 -4.91 24.99
N GLU A 66 18.49 -4.70 25.36
CA GLU A 66 18.04 -4.78 26.75
C GLU A 66 18.27 -6.18 27.33
N GLN A 67 18.04 -7.23 26.53
CA GLN A 67 18.33 -8.60 26.94
C GLN A 67 19.83 -8.84 27.16
N MET A 68 20.69 -8.35 26.27
CA MET A 68 22.15 -8.42 26.46
C MET A 68 22.58 -7.66 27.72
N GLU A 69 21.97 -6.52 28.00
CA GLU A 69 22.22 -5.71 29.19
C GLU A 69 21.78 -6.42 30.47
N HIS A 70 20.62 -7.09 30.45
CA HIS A 70 20.15 -7.98 31.52
C HIS A 70 21.16 -9.10 31.79
N GLU A 71 21.57 -9.86 30.76
CA GLU A 71 22.48 -10.99 30.89
C GLU A 71 23.87 -10.57 31.38
N ARG A 72 24.35 -9.40 30.93
CA ARG A 72 25.73 -8.95 31.21
C ARG A 72 25.86 -8.21 32.54
N TYR A 73 24.85 -7.44 32.92
CA TYR A 73 24.93 -6.52 34.06
C TYR A 73 23.86 -6.76 35.13
N GLY A 74 22.92 -7.67 34.90
CA GLY A 74 21.83 -7.95 35.84
C GLY A 74 20.76 -6.85 35.89
N TYR A 75 20.64 -6.03 34.84
CA TYR A 75 19.54 -5.07 34.70
C TYR A 75 18.18 -5.78 34.66
N PRO A 76 17.04 -5.07 34.80
CA PRO A 76 15.74 -5.69 34.62
C PRO A 76 15.62 -6.39 33.26
N ALA A 77 15.01 -7.57 33.23
CA ALA A 77 14.74 -8.26 31.98
C ALA A 77 13.71 -7.47 31.15
N PRO A 78 13.78 -7.52 29.81
CA PRO A 78 12.77 -6.90 28.96
C PRO A 78 11.38 -7.47 29.22
N ASP A 79 10.35 -6.62 29.17
CA ASP A 79 8.96 -7.11 29.15
C ASP A 79 8.59 -7.56 27.73
N TYR A 80 8.88 -8.83 27.45
CA TYR A 80 8.59 -9.43 26.15
C TYR A 80 7.10 -9.45 25.80
N LEU A 81 6.23 -9.67 26.79
CA LEU A 81 4.78 -9.76 26.55
C LEU A 81 4.22 -8.39 26.16
N GLU A 82 4.57 -7.36 26.93
CA GLU A 82 4.18 -5.99 26.63
C GLU A 82 4.77 -5.53 25.29
N THR A 83 6.04 -5.82 25.04
CA THR A 83 6.70 -5.46 23.77
C THR A 83 6.02 -6.11 22.57
N ILE A 84 5.72 -7.41 22.62
CA ILE A 84 5.01 -8.11 21.54
C ILE A 84 3.62 -7.51 21.33
N SER A 85 2.91 -7.17 22.42
CA SER A 85 1.60 -6.52 22.36
C SER A 85 1.68 -5.15 21.68
N ASN A 86 2.68 -4.35 22.04
CA ASN A 86 2.94 -3.03 21.47
C ASN A 86 3.30 -3.12 19.99
N LEU A 87 4.15 -4.08 19.61
CA LEU A 87 4.54 -4.33 18.23
C LEU A 87 3.33 -4.72 17.36
N LYS A 88 2.49 -5.64 17.85
CA LYS A 88 1.24 -6.02 17.17
C LYS A 88 0.34 -4.80 16.97
N SER A 89 0.16 -3.99 18.02
CA SER A 89 -0.68 -2.80 17.99
C SER A 89 -0.16 -1.77 16.98
N TYR A 90 1.16 -1.55 16.93
CA TYR A 90 1.81 -0.69 15.95
C TYR A 90 1.55 -1.16 14.51
N ILE A 91 1.77 -2.45 14.22
CA ILE A 91 1.53 -3.04 12.90
C ILE A 91 0.07 -2.88 12.49
N TYR A 92 -0.89 -3.23 13.36
CA TYR A 92 -2.31 -3.07 13.05
C TYR A 92 -2.71 -1.61 12.82
N SER A 93 -2.17 -0.67 13.60
CA SER A 93 -2.44 0.76 13.42
C SER A 93 -1.91 1.25 12.08
N ARG A 94 -0.64 0.97 11.75
CA ARG A 94 -0.04 1.38 10.48
C ARG A 94 -0.75 0.76 9.30
N CYS A 95 -1.11 -0.52 9.39
CA CYS A 95 -1.89 -1.17 8.33
C CYS A 95 -3.26 -0.53 8.12
N ARG A 96 -3.94 -0.10 9.20
CA ARG A 96 -5.20 0.65 9.10
C ARG A 96 -5.00 1.99 8.41
N ASP A 97 -4.00 2.77 8.81
CA ASP A 97 -3.73 4.11 8.29
C ASP A 97 -3.39 4.07 6.79
N GLU A 98 -2.57 3.10 6.40
CA GLU A 98 -2.09 2.92 5.02
C GLU A 98 -3.06 2.09 4.14
N LYS A 99 -4.21 1.69 4.70
CA LYS A 99 -5.21 0.82 4.04
C LYS A 99 -4.57 -0.45 3.47
N ILE A 100 -3.70 -1.06 4.27
CA ILE A 100 -3.11 -2.38 4.07
C ILE A 100 -4.01 -3.35 4.85
N TYR A 101 -4.64 -4.27 4.13
CA TYR A 101 -5.51 -5.27 4.74
C TYR A 101 -4.65 -6.51 5.03
N LEU A 102 -4.45 -6.80 6.32
CA LEU A 102 -3.73 -7.98 6.83
C LEU A 102 -4.62 -9.23 6.83
#